data_AF-A0A7S4Q5Q1-F1
#
_entry.id   AF-A0A7S4Q5Q1-F1
#
_cell.length_a   1.000
_cell.length_b   1.000
_cell.length_c   1.000
_cell.angle_alpha   90.00
_cell.angle_beta   90.00
_cell.angle_gamma   90.00
#
_symmetry.space_group_name_H-M   'P 1'
#
loop_
_entity.id
_entity.type
_entity.pdbx_description
1 polymer ?
#
loop_
_entity_poly.entity_id
_entity_poly.type
_entity_poly.pdbx_seq_one_letter_code
_entity_poly.pdbx_strand_id
1 'polypeptide(L)'
;APALPAALRQELPLDMRFQPNLGYSQVSIVTLPGDISPEHEIESRLVVLIDALRMSSTLVTAMGQGLESAQLFSSVMEVTHAVRGWGSCALLGGEQRRVLIPGFDRDNSPRSYLDGVTEKTALFLTTNGTRALPWVRRSKMLVLGSFLNASAVVRTVLAHLQDVSGVVLLCAGTERGTVRSQDDELCAGYLLKTLLASHSRPSSLILDEAAVSVLQKLYVLDSWEAICDEFHGTPAAEELRKIQLAGDVEFCLQRDRYRDMLPFYVHGLDIFFSHHIHYNVPVRYEAAKRARPTRGIACGREGVIQVYLVQQDEDWDAFEAERTSIGGYMGQVEAARRHRELVEGFDWADVAFVACSPAHGCRMTAECIARRSSSNRPVEIYGGLSAVSSGDWAGLSLKEIRENFPGSLERWHEDPDWREHGGESLREVYSRAVSTFSGLLDSYVARGCSGAIIMITHGILAHSILSEARRIPLAKVAETWRTNTSQQGSVMLVEVGVPADSGMQAPDRRTSLPGGCRFRVSSVGRGAVPVALSSRVSRL
;
A
#
# COMPACT_ATOMS: atom_id res chain seq x y z
N ALA A 1 -30.24 -9.79 10.50
CA ALA A 1 -29.50 -8.57 10.10
C ALA A 1 -28.80 -8.00 11.33
N PRO A 2 -27.46 -7.94 11.38
CA PRO A 2 -26.79 -7.07 12.33
C PRO A 2 -26.74 -5.64 11.75
N ALA A 3 -26.99 -4.66 12.61
CA ALA A 3 -27.06 -3.25 12.28
C ALA A 3 -25.68 -2.65 11.98
N LEU A 4 -25.64 -1.67 11.06
CA LEU A 4 -24.51 -0.73 10.87
C LEU A 4 -23.94 -0.23 12.21
N PRO A 5 -22.61 -0.14 12.37
CA PRO A 5 -21.99 0.49 13.54
C PRO A 5 -22.55 1.89 13.77
N ALA A 6 -22.87 2.23 15.02
CA ALA A 6 -23.52 3.50 15.40
C ALA A 6 -22.77 4.75 14.91
N ALA A 7 -21.45 4.66 14.71
CA ALA A 7 -20.62 5.75 14.18
C ALA A 7 -20.97 6.16 12.73
N LEU A 8 -21.43 5.22 11.90
CA LEU A 8 -21.80 5.49 10.49
C LEU A 8 -23.24 6.04 10.34
N ARG A 9 -24.10 5.79 11.33
CA ARG A 9 -25.49 6.29 11.31
C ARG A 9 -25.64 7.76 11.68
N GLN A 10 -24.67 8.33 12.38
CA GLN A 10 -24.72 9.74 12.81
C GLN A 10 -24.20 10.74 11.77
N GLU A 11 -23.59 10.29 10.66
CA GLU A 11 -22.93 11.17 9.68
C GLU A 11 -23.54 11.15 8.27
N LEU A 12 -24.62 10.40 8.02
CA LEU A 12 -25.31 10.39 6.73
C LEU A 12 -26.65 11.12 6.84
N PRO A 13 -26.81 12.31 6.26
CA PRO A 13 -28.12 12.95 6.13
C PRO A 13 -28.94 12.15 5.12
N LEU A 14 -29.79 11.25 5.63
CA LEU A 14 -30.94 10.69 4.93
C LEU A 14 -31.99 11.78 4.77
N ASP A 15 -31.71 12.73 3.88
CA ASP A 15 -32.65 13.63 3.19
C ASP A 15 -31.84 14.86 2.79
N MET A 16 -31.59 15.05 1.49
CA MET A 16 -31.64 16.38 0.90
C MET A 16 -31.65 16.30 -0.62
N ARG A 17 -32.74 16.80 -1.20
CA ARG A 17 -32.93 17.00 -2.64
C ARG A 17 -31.82 17.90 -3.18
N PHE A 18 -31.29 17.52 -4.34
CA PHE A 18 -30.32 18.22 -5.19
C PHE A 18 -30.21 19.74 -4.93
N GLN A 19 -29.02 20.20 -4.51
CA GLN A 19 -28.62 21.62 -4.57
C GLN A 19 -27.22 21.71 -5.21
N PRO A 20 -27.04 22.32 -6.39
CA PRO A 20 -25.82 22.19 -7.18
C PRO A 20 -24.59 23.00 -6.73
N ASN A 21 -24.57 23.63 -5.54
CA ASN A 21 -23.52 24.62 -5.20
C ASN A 21 -22.83 24.44 -3.83
N LEU A 22 -22.81 23.24 -3.26
CA LEU A 22 -22.21 23.01 -1.92
C LEU A 22 -20.89 22.22 -1.90
N GLY A 23 -20.17 22.10 -3.02
CA GLY A 23 -18.86 21.43 -3.03
C GLY A 23 -18.92 19.91 -2.76
N TYR A 24 -20.07 19.29 -3.04
CA TYR A 24 -20.26 17.85 -3.03
C TYR A 24 -20.04 17.28 -4.43
N SER A 25 -19.38 16.13 -4.52
CA SER A 25 -19.17 15.41 -5.79
C SER A 25 -19.83 14.04 -5.71
N GLN A 26 -20.63 13.69 -6.71
CA GLN A 26 -21.26 12.37 -6.77
C GLN A 26 -20.26 11.32 -7.27
N VAL A 27 -20.24 10.14 -6.65
CA VAL A 27 -19.47 8.99 -7.09
C VAL A 27 -20.39 7.77 -7.20
N SER A 28 -20.46 7.22 -8.40
CA SER A 28 -21.32 6.10 -8.74
C SER A 28 -20.50 4.86 -9.10
N ILE A 29 -21.00 3.67 -8.75
CA ILE A 29 -20.49 2.41 -9.30
C ILE A 29 -21.59 1.81 -10.17
N VAL A 30 -21.28 1.59 -11.45
CA VAL A 30 -22.18 0.94 -12.38
C VAL A 30 -21.61 -0.43 -12.69
N THR A 31 -22.32 -1.49 -12.28
CA THR A 31 -21.79 -2.87 -12.36
C THR A 31 -21.92 -3.52 -13.73
N LEU A 32 -22.71 -2.92 -14.63
CA LEU A 32 -22.86 -3.32 -16.03
C LEU A 32 -23.06 -2.11 -16.93
N PRO A 33 -22.50 -2.09 -18.16
CA PRO A 33 -22.73 -0.98 -19.09
C PRO A 33 -24.21 -0.71 -19.39
N GLY A 34 -25.03 -1.75 -19.46
CA GLY A 34 -26.47 -1.63 -19.70
C GLY A 34 -27.26 -0.98 -18.56
N ASP A 35 -26.66 -0.85 -17.36
CA ASP A 35 -27.29 -0.23 -16.19
C ASP A 35 -27.05 1.30 -16.16
N ILE A 36 -26.33 1.86 -17.15
CA ILE A 36 -26.18 3.30 -17.30
C ILE A 36 -27.55 3.91 -17.66
N SER A 37 -28.12 4.60 -16.68
CA SER A 37 -29.34 5.40 -16.81
C SER A 37 -29.03 6.90 -17.06
N PRO A 38 -30.03 7.70 -17.48
CA PRO A 38 -29.87 9.15 -17.65
C PRO A 38 -29.39 9.91 -16.40
N GLU A 39 -29.66 9.40 -15.18
CA GLU A 39 -29.27 10.07 -13.93
C GLU A 39 -27.76 10.07 -13.68
N HIS A 40 -27.02 9.20 -14.38
CA HIS A 40 -25.56 9.22 -14.35
C HIS A 40 -24.97 10.43 -15.08
N GLU A 41 -25.73 11.08 -15.98
CA GLU A 41 -25.31 12.29 -16.70
C GLU A 41 -23.90 12.18 -17.32
N ILE A 42 -23.60 11.03 -17.95
CA ILE A 42 -22.25 10.61 -18.37
C ILE A 42 -21.44 11.72 -19.05
N GLU A 43 -22.08 12.53 -19.90
CA GLU A 43 -21.44 13.62 -20.68
C GLU A 43 -20.70 14.66 -19.82
N SER A 44 -21.06 14.77 -18.54
CA SER A 44 -20.42 15.70 -17.58
C SER A 44 -19.49 15.01 -16.57
N ARG A 45 -19.35 13.69 -16.64
CA ARG A 45 -18.62 12.86 -15.65
C ARG A 45 -17.22 12.47 -16.10
N LEU A 46 -16.37 12.21 -15.12
CA LEU A 46 -15.17 11.39 -15.29
C LEU A 46 -15.56 9.93 -15.14
N VAL A 47 -15.34 9.13 -16.18
CA VAL A 47 -15.59 7.70 -16.18
C VAL A 47 -14.29 6.94 -16.04
N VAL A 48 -14.24 5.99 -15.11
CA VAL A 48 -13.19 4.98 -15.01
C VAL A 48 -13.78 3.66 -15.49
N LEU A 49 -13.35 3.19 -16.66
CA LEU A 49 -13.74 1.88 -17.19
C LEU A 49 -12.82 0.79 -16.64
N ILE A 50 -13.41 -0.26 -16.08
CA ILE A 50 -12.74 -1.34 -15.36
C ILE A 50 -13.08 -2.67 -16.02
N ASP A 51 -12.04 -3.38 -16.46
CA ASP A 51 -12.09 -4.76 -16.98
C ASP A 51 -10.84 -5.45 -16.39
N ALA A 52 -10.94 -5.80 -15.09
CA ALA A 52 -9.81 -6.19 -14.26
C ALA A 52 -9.13 -7.46 -14.79
N LEU A 53 -9.93 -8.44 -15.25
CA LEU A 53 -9.51 -9.62 -15.98
C LEU A 53 -10.12 -9.61 -17.40
N ARG A 54 -9.44 -9.02 -18.39
CA ARG A 54 -8.03 -8.60 -18.37
C ARG A 54 -7.76 -7.31 -19.16
N MET A 55 -8.73 -6.72 -19.83
CA MET A 55 -8.42 -5.65 -20.81
C MET A 55 -7.77 -4.44 -20.16
N SER A 56 -8.31 -3.91 -19.06
CA SER A 56 -7.75 -2.70 -18.46
C SER A 56 -6.36 -2.95 -17.91
N SER A 57 -6.17 -4.09 -17.21
CA SER A 57 -4.86 -4.54 -16.72
C SER A 57 -3.83 -4.74 -17.86
N THR A 58 -4.26 -5.28 -19.01
CA THR A 58 -3.40 -5.52 -20.17
C THR A 58 -2.98 -4.23 -20.82
N LEU A 59 -3.90 -3.29 -21.08
CA LEU A 59 -3.57 -2.02 -21.71
C LEU A 59 -2.73 -1.12 -20.79
N VAL A 60 -3.01 -1.10 -19.49
CA VAL A 60 -2.15 -0.41 -18.50
C VAL A 60 -0.73 -0.96 -18.56
N THR A 61 -0.59 -2.29 -18.65
CA THR A 61 0.71 -2.96 -18.74
C THR A 61 1.43 -2.65 -20.04
N ALA A 62 0.76 -2.83 -21.18
CA ALA A 62 1.33 -2.56 -22.49
C ALA A 62 1.82 -1.12 -22.61
N MET A 63 1.02 -0.16 -22.13
CA MET A 63 1.40 1.25 -22.11
C MET A 63 2.57 1.53 -21.17
N GLY A 64 2.59 0.90 -19.99
CA GLY A 64 3.73 0.92 -19.08
C GLY A 64 5.01 0.31 -19.67
N GLN A 65 4.90 -0.51 -20.72
CA GLN A 65 6.00 -1.17 -21.41
C GLN A 65 6.34 -0.54 -22.78
N GLY A 66 5.82 0.65 -23.06
CA GLY A 66 6.23 1.47 -24.21
C GLY A 66 5.17 1.66 -25.30
N LEU A 67 4.00 1.03 -25.18
CA LEU A 67 2.87 1.29 -26.08
C LEU A 67 2.33 2.72 -25.87
N GLU A 68 2.22 3.51 -26.93
CA GLU A 68 1.74 4.90 -26.82
C GLU A 68 0.22 5.03 -26.99
N SER A 69 -0.40 4.11 -27.74
CA SER A 69 -1.84 4.16 -27.97
C SER A 69 -2.47 2.80 -28.26
N ALA A 70 -3.78 2.67 -27.99
CA ALA A 70 -4.57 1.49 -28.25
C ALA A 70 -5.98 1.85 -28.75
N GLN A 71 -6.37 1.29 -29.89
CA GLN A 71 -7.74 1.37 -30.41
C GLN A 71 -8.47 0.07 -30.13
N LEU A 72 -9.68 0.16 -29.57
CA LEU A 72 -10.48 -1.01 -29.20
C LEU A 72 -11.46 -1.40 -30.32
N PHE A 73 -11.55 -2.71 -30.60
CA PHE A 73 -12.41 -3.26 -31.65
C PHE A 73 -13.28 -4.42 -31.16
N SER A 74 -14.48 -4.53 -31.72
CA SER A 74 -15.47 -5.54 -31.33
C SER A 74 -15.44 -6.79 -32.22
N SER A 75 -14.77 -6.71 -33.37
CA SER A 75 -14.66 -7.83 -34.31
C SER A 75 -13.36 -7.84 -35.11
N VAL A 76 -12.97 -9.04 -35.55
CA VAL A 76 -11.78 -9.24 -36.40
C VAL A 76 -11.90 -8.48 -37.72
N MET A 77 -13.12 -8.34 -38.24
CA MET A 77 -13.39 -7.59 -39.47
C MET A 77 -13.03 -6.11 -39.33
N GLU A 78 -13.38 -5.49 -38.20
CA GLU A 78 -13.03 -4.09 -37.92
C GLU A 78 -11.52 -3.91 -37.79
N VAL A 79 -10.83 -4.82 -37.09
CA VAL A 79 -9.36 -4.82 -36.97
C VAL A 79 -8.72 -4.94 -38.37
N THR A 80 -9.16 -5.91 -39.17
CA THR A 80 -8.64 -6.14 -40.54
C THR A 80 -8.81 -4.91 -41.43
N HIS A 81 -9.90 -4.17 -41.26
CA HIS A 81 -10.12 -2.91 -41.96
C HIS A 81 -9.17 -1.82 -41.47
N ALA A 82 -9.03 -1.66 -40.15
CA ALA A 82 -8.17 -0.65 -39.52
C ALA A 82 -6.68 -0.85 -39.85
N VAL A 83 -6.21 -2.10 -39.93
CA VAL A 83 -4.82 -2.44 -40.32
C VAL A 83 -4.43 -1.81 -41.66
N ARG A 84 -5.38 -1.63 -42.60
CA ARG A 84 -5.08 -0.98 -43.89
C ARG A 84 -4.65 0.48 -43.76
N GLY A 85 -5.11 1.17 -42.71
CA GLY A 85 -4.74 2.56 -42.42
C GLY A 85 -3.44 2.70 -41.62
N TRP A 86 -3.12 1.71 -40.77
CA TRP A 86 -1.94 1.72 -39.90
C TRP A 86 -0.73 0.98 -40.49
N GLY A 87 -0.94 0.07 -41.44
CA GLY A 87 0.12 -0.77 -42.03
C GLY A 87 0.73 -1.74 -41.01
N SER A 88 2.01 -2.06 -41.19
CA SER A 88 2.79 -2.93 -40.30
C SER A 88 3.28 -2.25 -39.02
N CYS A 89 2.83 -1.01 -38.75
CA CYS A 89 3.29 -0.21 -37.61
C CYS A 89 2.44 -0.41 -36.35
N ALA A 90 1.38 -1.24 -36.44
CA ALA A 90 0.46 -1.48 -35.34
C ALA A 90 0.50 -2.94 -34.89
N LEU A 91 0.54 -3.14 -33.57
CA LEU A 91 0.46 -4.43 -32.91
C LEU A 91 -0.99 -4.91 -32.88
N LEU A 92 -1.25 -6.14 -33.29
CA LEU A 92 -2.55 -6.78 -33.18
C LEU A 92 -2.63 -7.50 -31.84
N GLY A 93 -3.46 -6.98 -30.94
CA GLY A 93 -3.57 -7.46 -29.56
C GLY A 93 -4.97 -7.95 -29.21
N GLY A 94 -5.07 -8.83 -28.22
CA GLY A 94 -6.33 -9.12 -27.56
C GLY A 94 -6.80 -10.57 -27.67
N GLU A 95 -8.10 -10.78 -27.45
CA GLU A 95 -8.66 -12.13 -27.27
C GLU A 95 -10.00 -12.31 -27.96
N GLN A 96 -10.32 -13.56 -28.29
CA GLN A 96 -11.68 -13.98 -28.54
C GLN A 96 -11.93 -15.29 -27.80
N ARG A 97 -12.87 -15.29 -26.85
CA ARG A 97 -13.13 -16.44 -25.95
C ARG A 97 -11.90 -16.83 -25.11
N ARG A 98 -11.19 -15.82 -24.61
CA ARG A 98 -10.02 -15.88 -23.72
C ARG A 98 -8.74 -16.43 -24.33
N VAL A 99 -8.73 -16.76 -25.62
CA VAL A 99 -7.57 -17.26 -26.36
C VAL A 99 -7.04 -16.21 -27.33
N LEU A 100 -5.74 -16.35 -27.68
CA LEU A 100 -5.12 -15.57 -28.76
C LEU A 100 -5.90 -15.77 -30.06
N ILE A 101 -6.16 -14.66 -30.74
CA ILE A 101 -6.83 -14.67 -32.04
C ILE A 101 -5.82 -15.11 -33.10
N PRO A 102 -6.15 -16.09 -33.97
CA PRO A 102 -5.25 -16.48 -35.05
C PRO A 102 -4.85 -15.28 -35.92
N GLY A 103 -3.55 -15.07 -36.09
CA GLY A 103 -2.98 -13.96 -36.85
C GLY A 103 -2.77 -12.66 -36.05
N PHE A 104 -3.05 -12.65 -34.74
CA PHE A 104 -2.69 -11.55 -33.85
C PHE A 104 -1.32 -11.78 -33.22
N ASP A 105 -0.62 -10.71 -32.86
CA ASP A 105 0.75 -10.73 -32.35
C ASP A 105 0.80 -11.08 -30.86
N ARG A 106 -0.14 -10.56 -30.07
CA ARG A 106 -0.22 -10.74 -28.61
C ARG A 106 -1.65 -10.99 -28.16
N ASP A 107 -1.78 -11.72 -27.06
CA ASP A 107 -3.08 -12.04 -26.47
C ASP A 107 -3.56 -10.95 -25.49
N ASN A 108 -4.66 -11.20 -24.76
CA ASN A 108 -5.13 -10.32 -23.68
C ASN A 108 -4.50 -10.69 -22.32
N SER A 109 -3.29 -11.26 -22.29
CA SER A 109 -2.51 -11.43 -21.06
C SER A 109 -1.67 -10.19 -20.82
N PRO A 110 -1.73 -9.53 -19.65
CA PRO A 110 -0.80 -8.45 -19.34
C PRO A 110 0.66 -8.90 -19.41
N ARG A 111 0.93 -10.18 -19.09
CA ARG A 111 2.28 -10.73 -19.04
C ARG A 111 2.90 -10.86 -20.43
N SER A 112 2.11 -10.95 -21.50
CA SER A 112 2.64 -11.05 -22.87
C SER A 112 3.30 -9.78 -23.37
N TYR A 113 3.19 -8.67 -22.61
CA TYR A 113 3.78 -7.36 -22.91
C TYR A 113 5.02 -7.04 -22.08
N LEU A 114 5.44 -7.91 -21.15
CA LEU A 114 6.53 -7.62 -20.21
C LEU A 114 7.92 -7.54 -20.84
N ASP A 115 8.10 -8.12 -22.03
CA ASP A 115 9.35 -8.04 -22.79
C ASP A 115 9.49 -6.71 -23.56
N GLY A 116 8.57 -5.76 -23.34
CA GLY A 116 8.51 -4.50 -24.04
C GLY A 116 7.64 -4.55 -25.30
N VAL A 117 7.23 -3.37 -25.77
CA VAL A 117 6.46 -3.20 -27.01
C VAL A 117 7.24 -2.31 -27.96
N THR A 118 7.50 -2.80 -29.17
CA THR A 118 8.21 -2.03 -30.21
C THR A 118 7.28 -1.11 -30.98
N GLU A 119 6.04 -1.55 -31.20
CA GLU A 119 5.00 -0.81 -31.90
C GLU A 119 4.45 0.31 -31.01
N LYS A 120 4.10 1.45 -31.61
CA LYS A 120 3.54 2.58 -30.87
C LYS A 120 2.03 2.47 -30.67
N THR A 121 1.36 1.70 -31.52
CA THR A 121 -0.11 1.59 -31.54
C THR A 121 -0.53 0.14 -31.50
N ALA A 122 -1.55 -0.18 -30.70
CA ALA A 122 -2.20 -1.48 -30.70
C ALA A 122 -3.62 -1.38 -31.29
N LEU A 123 -3.96 -2.31 -32.18
CA LEU A 123 -5.35 -2.58 -32.58
C LEU A 123 -5.83 -3.77 -31.73
N PHE A 124 -6.64 -3.47 -30.72
CA PHE A 124 -6.90 -4.38 -29.62
C PHE A 124 -8.34 -4.90 -29.66
N LEU A 125 -8.50 -6.21 -29.84
CA LEU A 125 -9.82 -6.85 -29.82
C LEU A 125 -10.13 -7.36 -28.41
N THR A 126 -11.22 -6.87 -27.84
CA THR A 126 -11.74 -7.39 -26.57
C THR A 126 -13.25 -7.59 -26.64
N THR A 127 -13.73 -8.66 -26.02
CA THR A 127 -15.14 -9.00 -26.03
C THR A 127 -15.98 -8.10 -25.10
N ASN A 128 -15.44 -7.74 -23.93
CA ASN A 128 -16.20 -7.05 -22.88
C ASN A 128 -15.98 -5.53 -22.92
N GLY A 129 -14.71 -5.09 -22.88
CA GLY A 129 -14.37 -3.67 -22.89
C GLY A 129 -14.95 -2.85 -24.04
N THR A 130 -15.10 -3.43 -25.23
CA THR A 130 -15.64 -2.73 -26.41
C THR A 130 -17.15 -2.49 -26.33
N ARG A 131 -17.88 -3.30 -25.54
CA ARG A 131 -19.31 -3.10 -25.33
C ARG A 131 -19.65 -2.06 -24.30
N ALA A 132 -18.72 -1.77 -23.39
CA ALA A 132 -18.86 -0.66 -22.48
C ALA A 132 -18.67 0.69 -23.19
N LEU A 133 -17.76 0.75 -24.17
CA LEU A 133 -17.40 2.00 -24.86
C LEU A 133 -18.59 2.82 -25.39
N PRO A 134 -19.57 2.27 -26.14
CA PRO A 134 -20.71 3.05 -26.65
C PRO A 134 -21.45 3.86 -25.58
N TRP A 135 -21.47 3.40 -24.34
CA TRP A 135 -22.16 4.04 -23.22
C TRP A 135 -21.37 5.20 -22.62
N VAL A 136 -20.04 5.18 -22.74
CA VAL A 136 -19.15 6.12 -22.04
C VAL A 136 -18.26 6.93 -22.95
N ARG A 137 -18.30 6.67 -24.27
CA ARG A 137 -17.59 7.43 -25.30
C ARG A 137 -17.94 8.91 -25.38
N ARG A 138 -18.99 9.37 -24.68
CA ARG A 138 -19.36 10.79 -24.61
C ARG A 138 -19.03 11.43 -23.26
N SER A 139 -18.42 10.70 -22.34
CA SER A 139 -18.09 11.27 -21.03
C SER A 139 -17.14 12.45 -21.14
N LYS A 140 -17.12 13.31 -20.13
CA LYS A 140 -16.19 14.46 -20.12
C LYS A 140 -14.73 14.00 -20.12
N MET A 141 -14.48 12.93 -19.37
CA MET A 141 -13.18 12.24 -19.34
C MET A 141 -13.44 10.74 -19.26
N LEU A 142 -12.64 9.94 -19.97
CA LEU A 142 -12.69 8.48 -19.89
C LEU A 142 -11.28 7.94 -19.73
N VAL A 143 -11.07 7.12 -18.71
CA VAL A 143 -9.79 6.49 -18.39
C VAL A 143 -9.97 5.00 -18.07
N LEU A 144 -8.90 4.21 -18.18
CA LEU A 144 -8.91 2.80 -17.76
C LEU A 144 -8.38 2.64 -16.33
N GLY A 145 -9.08 1.84 -15.53
CA GLY A 145 -8.71 1.52 -14.16
C GLY A 145 -8.50 0.02 -13.91
N SER A 146 -7.50 -0.29 -13.10
CA SER A 146 -7.18 -1.63 -12.59
C SER A 146 -6.47 -1.50 -11.23
N PHE A 147 -6.19 -2.62 -10.55
CA PHE A 147 -5.31 -2.58 -9.36
C PHE A 147 -3.88 -2.12 -9.71
N LEU A 148 -3.42 -2.36 -10.94
CA LEU A 148 -2.07 -2.04 -11.40
C LEU A 148 -1.78 -0.53 -11.43
N ASN A 149 -2.81 0.31 -11.58
CA ASN A 149 -2.68 1.76 -11.70
C ASN A 149 -3.67 2.51 -10.78
N ALA A 150 -4.00 1.92 -9.64
CA ALA A 150 -4.98 2.48 -8.71
C ALA A 150 -4.62 3.92 -8.26
N SER A 151 -3.34 4.19 -7.98
CA SER A 151 -2.89 5.55 -7.69
C SER A 151 -3.14 6.50 -8.84
N ALA A 152 -2.86 6.09 -10.08
CA ALA A 152 -3.02 6.94 -11.26
C ALA A 152 -4.48 7.39 -11.42
N VAL A 153 -5.40 6.45 -11.27
CA VAL A 153 -6.84 6.70 -11.30
C VAL A 153 -7.26 7.64 -10.17
N VAL A 154 -6.92 7.31 -8.91
CA VAL A 154 -7.36 8.10 -7.75
C VAL A 154 -6.81 9.53 -7.78
N ARG A 155 -5.54 9.71 -8.16
CA ARG A 155 -4.96 11.05 -8.32
C ARG A 155 -5.66 11.86 -9.40
N THR A 156 -5.95 11.23 -10.53
CA THR A 156 -6.66 11.89 -11.64
C THR A 156 -8.06 12.30 -11.22
N VAL A 157 -8.80 11.40 -10.55
CA VAL A 157 -10.11 11.71 -10.00
C VAL A 157 -10.01 12.92 -9.07
N LEU A 158 -9.16 12.88 -8.05
CA LEU A 158 -9.01 13.96 -7.07
C LEU A 158 -8.59 15.29 -7.69
N ALA A 159 -7.70 15.27 -8.70
CA ALA A 159 -7.25 16.47 -9.39
C ALA A 159 -8.37 17.15 -10.20
N HIS A 160 -9.36 16.37 -10.68
CA HIS A 160 -10.42 16.86 -11.56
C HIS A 160 -11.81 16.90 -10.94
N LEU A 161 -11.97 16.59 -9.64
CA LEU A 161 -13.29 16.60 -8.97
C LEU A 161 -14.02 17.95 -9.06
N GLN A 162 -13.30 19.06 -9.23
CA GLN A 162 -13.89 20.40 -9.44
C GLN A 162 -14.22 20.69 -10.91
N ASP A 163 -13.59 19.97 -11.83
CA ASP A 163 -13.78 20.15 -13.27
C ASP A 163 -14.94 19.30 -13.80
N VAL A 164 -15.33 18.25 -13.09
CA VAL A 164 -16.40 17.32 -13.52
C VAL A 164 -17.57 17.33 -12.54
N SER A 165 -18.78 17.03 -13.01
CA SER A 165 -19.96 16.99 -12.13
C SER A 165 -19.97 15.79 -11.19
N GLY A 166 -19.14 14.78 -11.46
CA GLY A 166 -18.93 13.61 -10.61
C GLY A 166 -18.16 12.50 -11.32
N VAL A 167 -18.09 11.34 -10.68
CA VAL A 167 -17.27 10.19 -11.09
C VAL A 167 -18.15 8.97 -11.25
N VAL A 168 -17.91 8.18 -12.30
CA VAL A 168 -18.55 6.87 -12.50
C VAL A 168 -17.46 5.82 -12.64
N LEU A 169 -17.44 4.84 -11.74
CA LEU A 169 -16.64 3.63 -11.87
C LEU A 169 -17.50 2.59 -12.59
N LEU A 170 -17.19 2.34 -13.86
CA LEU A 170 -17.96 1.42 -14.70
C LEU A 170 -17.25 0.08 -14.81
N CYS A 171 -17.89 -0.98 -14.33
CA CYS A 171 -17.47 -2.36 -14.59
C CYS A 171 -17.87 -2.76 -16.02
N ALA A 172 -16.94 -3.37 -16.77
CA ALA A 172 -17.20 -3.87 -18.12
C ALA A 172 -18.12 -5.09 -18.10
N GLY A 173 -18.04 -5.89 -17.02
CA GLY A 173 -18.82 -7.11 -16.87
C GLY A 173 -18.29 -8.26 -17.74
N THR A 174 -18.99 -9.38 -17.69
CA THR A 174 -18.72 -10.58 -18.50
C THR A 174 -19.89 -10.89 -19.43
N GLU A 175 -19.74 -11.96 -20.21
CA GLU A 175 -20.70 -12.37 -21.24
C GLU A 175 -21.06 -11.21 -22.17
N ARG A 176 -20.03 -10.45 -22.57
CA ARG A 176 -20.21 -9.30 -23.44
C ARG A 176 -21.03 -8.19 -22.75
N GLY A 177 -20.74 -7.91 -21.49
CA GLY A 177 -21.28 -6.79 -20.72
C GLY A 177 -22.74 -6.96 -20.26
N THR A 178 -23.24 -8.19 -20.17
CA THR A 178 -24.61 -8.48 -19.70
C THR A 178 -24.66 -9.20 -18.36
N VAL A 179 -23.54 -9.72 -17.87
CA VAL A 179 -23.43 -10.41 -16.58
C VAL A 179 -22.40 -9.71 -15.71
N ARG A 180 -22.74 -9.48 -14.44
CA ARG A 180 -21.86 -8.78 -13.49
C ARG A 180 -20.54 -9.53 -13.31
N SER A 181 -19.44 -8.80 -13.25
CA SER A 181 -18.11 -9.33 -12.96
C SER A 181 -17.74 -9.03 -11.51
N GLN A 182 -17.47 -10.07 -10.72
CA GLN A 182 -17.08 -9.91 -9.32
C GLN A 182 -15.67 -9.32 -9.20
N ASP A 183 -14.77 -9.69 -10.10
CA ASP A 183 -13.42 -9.15 -10.23
C ASP A 183 -13.43 -7.65 -10.55
N ASP A 184 -14.29 -7.20 -11.47
CA ASP A 184 -14.49 -5.76 -11.74
C ASP A 184 -15.07 -5.03 -10.53
N GLU A 185 -16.08 -5.62 -9.85
CA GLU A 185 -16.68 -5.04 -8.63
C GLU A 185 -15.67 -4.90 -7.49
N LEU A 186 -14.81 -5.91 -7.30
CA LEU A 186 -13.72 -5.86 -6.31
C LEU A 186 -12.74 -4.74 -6.64
N CYS A 187 -12.36 -4.59 -7.91
CA CYS A 187 -11.50 -3.51 -8.37
C CYS A 187 -12.16 -2.13 -8.20
N ALA A 188 -13.42 -1.97 -8.60
CA ALA A 188 -14.18 -0.73 -8.44
C ALA A 188 -14.33 -0.34 -6.97
N GLY A 189 -14.70 -1.30 -6.11
CA GLY A 189 -14.80 -1.10 -4.67
C GLY A 189 -13.46 -0.73 -4.04
N TYR A 190 -12.37 -1.34 -4.48
CA TYR A 190 -11.03 -0.99 -4.04
C TYR A 190 -10.62 0.43 -4.45
N LEU A 191 -10.88 0.82 -5.70
CA LEU A 191 -10.64 2.19 -6.18
C LEU A 191 -11.48 3.21 -5.39
N LEU A 192 -12.75 2.90 -5.10
CA LEU A 192 -13.62 3.74 -4.29
C LEU A 192 -13.12 3.85 -2.84
N LYS A 193 -12.76 2.73 -2.20
CA LYS A 193 -12.19 2.69 -0.85
C LYS A 193 -10.92 3.54 -0.77
N THR A 194 -10.06 3.43 -1.78
CA THR A 194 -8.82 4.21 -1.92
C THR A 194 -9.13 5.70 -2.13
N LEU A 195 -10.10 6.04 -2.99
CA LEU A 195 -10.55 7.42 -3.21
C LEU A 195 -11.05 8.06 -1.92
N LEU A 196 -11.92 7.36 -1.18
CA LEU A 196 -12.46 7.83 0.10
C LEU A 196 -11.36 8.05 1.15
N ALA A 197 -10.41 7.12 1.24
CA ALA A 197 -9.27 7.25 2.15
C ALA A 197 -8.36 8.44 1.76
N SER A 198 -8.22 8.71 0.46
CA SER A 198 -7.36 9.76 -0.10
C SER A 198 -8.02 11.15 -0.08
N HIS A 199 -9.35 11.23 -0.08
CA HIS A 199 -10.07 12.50 -0.09
C HIS A 199 -9.91 13.26 1.23
N SER A 200 -9.68 14.58 1.17
CA SER A 200 -9.49 15.41 2.37
C SER A 200 -10.76 15.57 3.20
N ARG A 201 -11.93 15.49 2.55
CA ARG A 201 -13.26 15.51 3.18
C ARG A 201 -14.13 14.38 2.62
N PRO A 202 -13.99 13.13 3.06
CA PRO A 202 -14.70 12.00 2.44
C PRO A 202 -16.22 12.15 2.47
N SER A 203 -16.76 12.83 3.49
CA SER A 203 -18.18 13.16 3.62
C SER A 203 -18.72 14.14 2.56
N SER A 204 -17.86 14.76 1.76
CA SER A 204 -18.30 15.55 0.60
C SER A 204 -18.50 14.70 -0.66
N LEU A 205 -18.15 13.41 -0.63
CA LEU A 205 -18.43 12.48 -1.72
C LEU A 205 -19.79 11.81 -1.47
N ILE A 206 -20.75 12.05 -2.35
CA ILE A 206 -22.08 11.46 -2.27
C ILE A 206 -22.07 10.17 -3.09
N LEU A 207 -22.32 9.05 -2.42
CA LEU A 207 -22.35 7.73 -3.05
C LEU A 207 -23.78 7.34 -3.38
N ASP A 208 -23.98 6.70 -4.54
CA ASP A 208 -25.26 6.04 -4.84
C ASP A 208 -25.38 4.67 -4.16
N GLU A 209 -26.55 4.06 -4.28
CA GLU A 209 -26.86 2.77 -3.63
C GLU A 209 -25.91 1.65 -4.07
N ALA A 210 -25.57 1.60 -5.37
CA ALA A 210 -24.68 0.59 -5.92
C ALA A 210 -23.25 0.76 -5.39
N ALA A 211 -22.73 1.99 -5.34
CA ALA A 211 -21.45 2.32 -4.75
C ALA A 211 -21.38 1.94 -3.27
N VAL A 212 -22.43 2.26 -2.50
CA VAL A 212 -22.53 1.86 -1.08
C VAL A 212 -22.53 0.34 -0.93
N SER A 213 -23.30 -0.38 -1.76
CA SER A 213 -23.39 -1.85 -1.71
C SER A 213 -22.04 -2.52 -1.98
N VAL A 214 -21.34 -2.11 -3.04
CA VAL A 214 -20.01 -2.64 -3.36
C VAL A 214 -19.00 -2.27 -2.26
N LEU A 215 -19.01 -1.03 -1.79
CA LEU A 215 -18.13 -0.58 -0.72
C LEU A 215 -18.33 -1.36 0.58
N GLN A 216 -19.57 -1.69 0.96
CA GLN A 216 -19.87 -2.51 2.13
C GLN A 216 -19.23 -3.90 2.05
N LYS A 217 -19.25 -4.54 0.88
CA LYS A 217 -18.54 -5.82 0.66
C LYS A 217 -17.04 -5.65 0.90
N LEU A 218 -16.43 -4.60 0.36
CA LEU A 218 -15.00 -4.29 0.52
C LEU A 218 -14.59 -3.86 1.93
N TYR A 219 -15.52 -3.42 2.78
CA TYR A 219 -15.24 -3.11 4.18
C TYR A 219 -15.19 -4.35 5.08
N VAL A 220 -15.87 -5.44 4.69
CA VAL A 220 -15.73 -6.74 5.37
C VAL A 220 -14.36 -7.35 5.07
N LEU A 221 -13.81 -7.05 3.89
CA LEU A 221 -12.44 -7.40 3.49
C LEU A 221 -11.47 -6.34 4.07
N ASP A 222 -11.04 -6.57 5.30
CA ASP A 222 -10.30 -5.60 6.12
C ASP A 222 -8.82 -5.42 5.73
N SER A 223 -8.32 -6.24 4.81
CA SER A 223 -6.93 -6.25 4.34
C SER A 223 -6.84 -6.42 2.82
N TRP A 224 -5.69 -6.09 2.25
CA TRP A 224 -5.42 -6.34 0.83
C TRP A 224 -5.39 -7.83 0.51
N GLU A 225 -4.86 -8.63 1.43
CA GLU A 225 -4.80 -10.09 1.36
C GLU A 225 -6.20 -10.69 1.28
N ALA A 226 -7.15 -10.21 2.10
CA ALA A 226 -8.55 -10.65 2.02
C ALA A 226 -9.20 -10.31 0.66
N ILE A 227 -8.84 -9.17 0.05
CA ILE A 227 -9.31 -8.82 -1.30
C ILE A 227 -8.70 -9.77 -2.33
N CYS A 228 -7.41 -10.09 -2.21
CA CYS A 228 -6.75 -11.07 -3.09
C CYS A 228 -7.41 -12.44 -2.97
N ASP A 229 -7.64 -12.92 -1.75
CA ASP A 229 -8.27 -14.22 -1.51
C ASP A 229 -9.68 -14.30 -2.11
N GLU A 230 -10.50 -13.25 -1.94
CA GLU A 230 -11.81 -13.16 -2.59
C GLU A 230 -11.68 -13.11 -4.11
N PHE A 231 -10.73 -12.33 -4.64
CA PHE A 231 -10.49 -12.21 -6.08
C PHE A 231 -10.09 -13.55 -6.71
N HIS A 232 -9.27 -14.32 -6.00
CA HIS A 232 -8.88 -15.67 -6.36
C HIS A 232 -10.06 -16.64 -6.43
N GLY A 233 -11.15 -16.40 -5.70
CA GLY A 233 -12.38 -17.19 -5.74
C GLY A 233 -13.36 -16.79 -6.85
N THR A 234 -13.07 -15.73 -7.62
CA THR A 234 -14.00 -15.25 -8.65
C THR A 234 -14.12 -16.22 -9.83
N PRO A 235 -15.31 -16.30 -10.49
CA PRO A 235 -15.48 -17.17 -11.65
C PRO A 235 -14.48 -16.90 -12.78
N ALA A 236 -14.13 -15.62 -13.03
CA ALA A 236 -13.15 -15.26 -14.05
C ALA A 236 -11.74 -15.79 -13.71
N ALA A 237 -11.31 -15.67 -12.46
CA ALA A 237 -10.03 -16.21 -11.99
C ALA A 237 -9.98 -17.74 -12.09
N GLU A 238 -11.05 -18.43 -11.69
CA GLU A 238 -11.15 -19.89 -11.82
C GLU A 238 -11.05 -20.35 -13.27
N GLU A 239 -11.74 -19.67 -14.18
CA GLU A 239 -11.68 -19.97 -15.61
C GLU A 239 -10.28 -19.78 -16.21
N LEU A 240 -9.57 -18.71 -15.81
CA LEU A 240 -8.18 -18.49 -16.24
C LEU A 240 -7.24 -19.59 -15.70
N ARG A 241 -7.47 -20.09 -14.47
CA ARG A 241 -6.70 -21.23 -13.95
C ARG A 241 -6.91 -22.50 -14.78
N LYS A 242 -8.14 -22.78 -15.21
CA LYS A 242 -8.45 -23.96 -16.05
C LYS A 242 -7.69 -23.96 -17.38
N ILE A 243 -7.42 -22.78 -17.94
CA ILE A 243 -6.67 -22.62 -19.20
C ILE A 243 -5.18 -22.28 -18.99
N GLN A 244 -4.62 -22.59 -17.81
CA GLN A 244 -3.20 -22.40 -17.46
C GLN A 244 -2.72 -20.93 -17.49
N LEU A 245 -3.63 -19.98 -17.30
CA LEU A 245 -3.33 -18.53 -17.21
C LEU A 245 -3.46 -18.01 -15.78
N ALA A 246 -3.23 -18.87 -14.78
CA ALA A 246 -3.26 -18.49 -13.36
C ALA A 246 -2.29 -17.33 -13.03
N GLY A 247 -1.13 -17.29 -13.70
CA GLY A 247 -0.16 -16.21 -13.52
C GLY A 247 -0.69 -14.82 -13.90
N ASP A 248 -1.71 -14.73 -14.74
CA ASP A 248 -2.34 -13.45 -15.07
C ASP A 248 -3.17 -12.91 -13.92
N VAL A 249 -3.80 -13.80 -13.13
CA VAL A 249 -4.55 -13.42 -11.93
C VAL A 249 -3.60 -12.79 -10.91
N GLU A 250 -2.48 -13.46 -10.61
CA GLU A 250 -1.43 -12.96 -9.72
C GLU A 250 -0.85 -11.64 -10.23
N PHE A 251 -0.68 -11.50 -11.54
CA PHE A 251 -0.17 -10.29 -12.14
C PHE A 251 -1.17 -9.12 -11.97
N CYS A 252 -2.45 -9.33 -12.27
CA CYS A 252 -3.48 -8.29 -12.17
C CYS A 252 -3.68 -7.81 -10.73
N LEU A 253 -3.33 -8.62 -9.72
CA LEU A 253 -3.35 -8.25 -8.30
C LEU A 253 -2.11 -7.46 -7.85
N GLN A 254 -1.17 -7.12 -8.73
CA GLN A 254 -0.01 -6.31 -8.37
C GLN A 254 -0.38 -4.83 -8.24
N ARG A 255 -0.78 -4.42 -7.04
CA ARG A 255 -1.10 -3.04 -6.72
C ARG A 255 -0.03 -2.07 -7.22
N ASP A 256 -0.47 -1.09 -8.01
CA ASP A 256 0.34 0.07 -8.36
C ASP A 256 1.65 -0.23 -9.09
N ARG A 257 1.77 -1.40 -9.73
CA ARG A 257 2.93 -1.73 -10.60
C ARG A 257 3.19 -0.61 -11.62
N TYR A 258 2.13 0.00 -12.13
CA TYR A 258 2.15 1.12 -13.07
C TYR A 258 1.47 2.36 -12.46
N ARG A 259 1.91 2.74 -11.26
CA ARG A 259 1.30 3.79 -10.41
C ARG A 259 1.08 5.16 -11.05
N ASP A 260 1.87 5.50 -12.08
CA ASP A 260 1.78 6.78 -12.77
C ASP A 260 1.26 6.62 -14.21
N MET A 261 0.95 5.41 -14.67
CA MET A 261 0.42 5.18 -16.02
C MET A 261 -1.11 5.22 -16.02
N LEU A 262 -1.67 6.05 -16.89
CA LEU A 262 -3.09 6.20 -17.08
C LEU A 262 -3.44 6.14 -18.57
N PRO A 263 -4.09 5.06 -19.03
CA PRO A 263 -4.72 5.08 -20.34
C PRO A 263 -5.88 6.07 -20.32
N PHE A 264 -5.80 7.13 -21.12
CA PHE A 264 -6.86 8.15 -21.26
C PHE A 264 -7.42 8.13 -22.68
N TYR A 265 -8.72 8.30 -22.81
CA TYR A 265 -9.42 8.20 -24.08
C TYR A 265 -9.56 9.57 -24.77
N VAL A 266 -9.25 9.63 -26.06
CA VAL A 266 -9.41 10.83 -26.89
C VAL A 266 -10.61 10.65 -27.81
N HIS A 267 -11.72 11.33 -27.49
CA HIS A 267 -13.01 11.19 -28.17
C HIS A 267 -12.96 11.42 -29.68
N GLY A 268 -12.21 12.43 -30.13
CA GLY A 268 -12.10 12.76 -31.55
C GLY A 268 -11.35 11.71 -32.38
N LEU A 269 -10.58 10.84 -31.73
CA LEU A 269 -9.78 9.81 -32.39
C LEU A 269 -10.31 8.39 -32.14
N ASP A 270 -11.18 8.20 -31.14
CA ASP A 270 -11.63 6.87 -30.67
C ASP A 270 -10.48 5.95 -30.28
N ILE A 271 -9.50 6.51 -29.57
CA ILE A 271 -8.23 5.86 -29.21
C ILE A 271 -7.88 6.18 -27.76
N PHE A 272 -7.37 5.19 -27.02
CA PHE A 272 -6.70 5.40 -25.75
C PHE A 272 -5.23 5.74 -25.98
N PHE A 273 -4.71 6.71 -25.24
CA PHE A 273 -3.31 7.08 -25.22
C PHE A 273 -2.71 6.83 -23.84
N SER A 274 -1.43 6.51 -23.81
CA SER A 274 -0.65 6.44 -22.57
C SER A 274 -0.46 7.85 -22.01
N HIS A 275 -0.73 8.04 -20.73
CA HIS A 275 -0.38 9.27 -20.03
C HIS A 275 0.32 8.96 -18.72
N HIS A 276 1.50 9.53 -18.53
CA HIS A 276 2.19 9.53 -17.25
C HIS A 276 1.66 10.69 -16.40
N ILE A 277 0.91 10.37 -15.36
CA ILE A 277 0.36 11.38 -14.47
C ILE A 277 1.44 11.96 -13.55
N HIS A 278 1.44 13.28 -13.39
CA HIS A 278 2.38 14.00 -12.54
C HIS A 278 1.70 14.72 -11.37
N TYR A 279 0.45 14.37 -11.08
CA TYR A 279 -0.30 14.97 -9.97
C TYR A 279 0.37 14.67 -8.63
N ASN A 280 0.66 15.72 -7.88
CA ASN A 280 1.21 15.61 -6.54
C ASN A 280 0.09 15.44 -5.50
N VAL A 281 -0.75 14.42 -5.71
CA VAL A 281 -1.88 14.09 -4.82
C VAL A 281 -1.55 12.78 -4.08
N PRO A 282 -1.50 12.78 -2.74
CA PRO A 282 -1.20 11.56 -1.99
C PRO A 282 -2.39 10.58 -2.07
N VAL A 283 -2.09 9.32 -2.36
CA VAL A 283 -3.07 8.23 -2.42
C VAL A 283 -2.93 7.38 -1.17
N ARG A 284 -4.05 7.07 -0.53
CA ARG A 284 -4.14 6.30 0.71
C ARG A 284 -5.02 5.09 0.46
N TYR A 285 -4.51 3.92 0.79
CA TYR A 285 -5.17 2.64 0.54
C TYR A 285 -6.08 2.18 1.68
N GLU A 286 -5.83 2.66 2.89
CA GLU A 286 -6.59 2.31 4.08
C GLU A 286 -7.11 3.56 4.77
N ALA A 287 -8.36 3.49 5.26
CA ALA A 287 -8.88 4.47 6.18
C ALA A 287 -8.14 4.30 7.50
N ALA A 288 -7.03 5.02 7.64
CA ALA A 288 -6.20 4.92 8.82
C ALA A 288 -7.06 5.20 10.07
N LYS A 289 -7.08 4.24 11.01
CA LYS A 289 -7.54 4.52 12.36
C LYS A 289 -6.68 5.66 12.86
N ARG A 290 -7.25 6.87 12.94
CA ARG A 290 -6.57 8.04 13.47
C ARG A 290 -6.20 7.73 14.92
N ALA A 291 -4.97 7.29 15.16
CA ALA A 291 -4.36 7.44 16.46
C ALA A 291 -4.23 8.95 16.66
N ARG A 292 -5.14 9.53 17.46
CA ARG A 292 -4.92 10.88 17.98
C ARG A 292 -3.86 10.72 19.07
N PRO A 293 -2.64 11.25 18.91
CA PRO A 293 -1.73 11.36 20.04
C PRO A 293 -2.46 12.26 21.05
N THR A 294 -2.85 11.70 22.19
CA THR A 294 -3.21 12.53 23.33
C THR A 294 -1.96 13.29 23.72
N ARG A 295 -2.04 14.64 23.70
CA ARG A 295 -0.99 15.54 24.20
C ARG A 295 -0.26 14.89 25.38
N GLY A 296 1.03 14.60 25.19
CA GLY A 296 1.89 14.17 26.29
C GLY A 296 1.84 15.24 27.39
N ILE A 297 1.40 14.85 28.59
CA ILE A 297 1.33 15.75 29.74
C ILE A 297 2.76 16.03 30.21
N ALA A 298 3.01 17.28 30.59
CA ALA A 298 4.29 17.75 31.13
C ALA A 298 4.78 16.91 32.32
N CYS A 299 6.10 16.77 32.43
CA CYS A 299 6.84 16.02 33.44
C CYS A 299 6.35 16.30 34.89
N GLY A 300 6.14 15.25 35.70
CA GLY A 300 5.89 15.36 37.16
C GLY A 300 4.52 14.90 37.69
N ARG A 301 3.70 14.18 36.91
CA ARG A 301 2.50 13.44 37.38
C ARG A 301 2.49 12.05 36.75
N GLU A 302 1.71 11.10 37.28
CA GLU A 302 1.45 9.81 36.61
C GLU A 302 1.19 10.05 35.11
N GLY A 303 1.98 9.41 34.25
CA GLY A 303 2.02 9.76 32.83
C GLY A 303 2.38 8.59 31.93
N VAL A 304 2.12 8.73 30.64
CA VAL A 304 2.41 7.71 29.61
C VAL A 304 3.37 8.29 28.59
N ILE A 305 4.55 7.68 28.44
CA ILE A 305 5.48 7.95 27.34
C ILE A 305 5.06 7.08 26.16
N GLN A 306 4.88 7.69 24.99
CA GLN A 306 4.58 6.96 23.76
C GLN A 306 5.87 6.77 22.95
N VAL A 307 6.25 5.52 22.70
CA VAL A 307 7.39 5.19 21.85
C VAL A 307 6.91 4.43 20.61
N TYR A 308 7.16 5.02 19.44
CA TYR A 308 6.93 4.40 18.16
C TYR A 308 8.22 3.70 17.71
N LEU A 309 8.19 2.38 17.74
CA LEU A 309 9.23 1.51 17.24
C LEU A 309 9.02 1.31 15.74
N VAL A 310 9.94 1.81 14.94
CA VAL A 310 9.96 1.69 13.48
C VAL A 310 10.97 0.60 13.12
N GLN A 311 10.48 -0.46 12.50
CA GLN A 311 11.32 -1.52 11.96
C GLN A 311 11.77 -1.16 10.54
N GLN A 312 13.08 -1.20 10.31
CA GLN A 312 13.71 -1.06 8.99
C GLN A 312 14.11 -2.45 8.50
N ASP A 313 13.47 -2.91 7.41
CA ASP A 313 13.87 -4.12 6.71
C ASP A 313 14.99 -3.72 5.73
N GLU A 314 16.26 -3.99 6.05
CA GLU A 314 17.36 -3.92 5.08
C GLU A 314 17.61 -5.32 4.51
N ASP A 315 18.01 -5.43 3.24
CA ASP A 315 18.43 -6.70 2.58
C ASP A 315 19.55 -7.45 3.33
N TRP A 316 20.11 -6.85 4.38
CA TRP A 316 21.16 -7.37 5.24
C TRP A 316 20.66 -8.17 6.45
N ASP A 317 19.35 -8.14 6.77
CA ASP A 317 18.76 -9.15 7.65
C ASP A 317 18.63 -10.46 6.84
N ALA A 318 19.78 -11.09 6.60
CA ALA A 318 19.96 -12.41 6.01
C ALA A 318 19.37 -13.52 6.91
N PHE A 319 18.36 -13.20 7.71
CA PHE A 319 17.52 -14.12 8.45
C PHE A 319 16.04 -14.05 8.01
N GLU A 320 15.61 -13.00 7.30
CA GLU A 320 14.21 -12.85 6.83
C GLU A 320 14.06 -12.99 5.29
N ALA A 321 15.15 -12.94 4.53
CA ALA A 321 15.15 -12.83 3.07
C ALA A 321 14.60 -14.04 2.28
N GLU A 322 14.30 -15.19 2.90
CA GLU A 322 13.79 -16.37 2.18
C GLU A 322 12.27 -16.48 2.08
N ARG A 323 11.50 -15.55 2.67
CA ARG A 323 10.04 -15.57 2.53
C ARG A 323 9.51 -14.75 1.35
N THR A 324 10.39 -14.10 0.60
CA THR A 324 10.06 -13.49 -0.70
C THR A 324 10.95 -14.10 -1.77
N SER A 325 10.61 -15.31 -2.19
CA SER A 325 11.09 -15.85 -3.47
C SER A 325 10.47 -15.04 -4.61
N ILE A 326 11.04 -13.85 -4.89
CA ILE A 326 11.19 -13.15 -6.18
C ILE A 326 12.11 -11.93 -5.90
N GLY A 327 13.38 -12.05 -6.31
CA GLY A 327 14.34 -10.98 -6.65
C GLY A 327 14.54 -9.80 -5.69
N GLY A 328 15.78 -9.64 -5.18
CA GLY A 328 16.25 -8.54 -4.32
C GLY A 328 16.11 -7.09 -4.84
N TYR A 329 15.44 -6.86 -5.97
CA TYR A 329 15.00 -5.55 -6.43
C TYR A 329 13.56 -5.22 -5.95
N MET A 330 12.72 -6.23 -5.72
CA MET A 330 11.34 -6.06 -5.24
C MET A 330 11.25 -5.73 -3.75
N GLY A 331 12.17 -6.27 -2.93
CA GLY A 331 12.27 -5.96 -1.50
C GLY A 331 12.61 -4.49 -1.23
N GLN A 332 13.51 -3.91 -2.03
CA GLN A 332 13.95 -2.51 -1.90
C GLN A 332 12.87 -1.50 -2.26
N VAL A 333 12.04 -1.78 -3.28
CA VAL A 333 10.92 -0.91 -3.68
C VAL A 333 9.79 -0.96 -2.65
N GLU A 334 9.52 -2.15 -2.11
CA GLU A 334 8.51 -2.35 -1.07
C GLU A 334 8.94 -1.75 0.28
N ALA A 335 10.22 -1.88 0.65
CA ALA A 335 10.81 -1.21 1.80
C ALA A 335 10.79 0.32 1.64
N ALA A 336 11.24 0.86 0.50
CA ALA A 336 11.17 2.30 0.21
C ALA A 336 9.73 2.84 0.18
N ARG A 337 8.75 2.02 -0.24
CA ARG A 337 7.31 2.30 -0.18
C ARG A 337 6.81 2.34 1.28
N ARG A 338 7.16 1.33 2.09
CA ARG A 338 6.86 1.27 3.54
C ARG A 338 7.46 2.45 4.29
N HIS A 339 8.68 2.87 3.96
CA HIS A 339 9.33 4.05 4.54
C HIS A 339 8.62 5.36 4.17
N ARG A 340 8.16 5.49 2.92
CA ARG A 340 7.43 6.67 2.45
C ARG A 340 6.05 6.78 3.12
N GLU A 341 5.34 5.66 3.21
CA GLU A 341 4.03 5.55 3.89
C GLU A 341 4.12 5.85 5.40
N LEU A 342 5.25 5.50 6.04
CA LEU A 342 5.50 5.73 7.47
C LEU A 342 5.80 7.19 7.81
N VAL A 343 6.61 7.87 7.01
CA VAL A 343 6.98 9.29 7.19
C VAL A 343 5.80 10.20 6.87
N GLU A 344 5.01 9.80 5.90
CA GLU A 344 3.87 10.56 5.42
C GLU A 344 2.62 10.28 6.22
N GLY A 345 2.63 10.05 7.53
CA GLY A 345 1.56 10.69 8.29
C GLY A 345 1.18 10.24 9.65
N PHE A 346 2.17 10.30 10.50
CA PHE A 346 1.92 10.76 11.83
C PHE A 346 1.70 12.29 11.88
N ASP A 347 0.90 12.79 12.85
CA ASP A 347 0.94 14.21 13.23
C ASP A 347 2.20 14.44 14.07
N TRP A 348 3.30 14.80 13.40
CA TRP A 348 4.65 14.91 13.99
C TRP A 348 4.84 16.16 14.86
N ALA A 349 3.78 16.93 15.10
CA ALA A 349 3.85 18.17 15.86
C ALA A 349 4.29 17.97 17.32
N ASP A 350 3.98 16.80 17.89
CA ASP A 350 4.29 16.45 19.27
C ASP A 350 5.42 15.42 19.37
N VAL A 351 6.38 15.37 18.42
CA VAL A 351 7.58 14.52 18.56
C VAL A 351 8.60 15.20 19.47
N ALA A 352 8.89 14.55 20.59
CA ALA A 352 9.96 14.99 21.47
C ALA A 352 11.34 14.58 20.94
N PHE A 353 11.42 13.41 20.31
CA PHE A 353 12.70 12.75 20.10
C PHE A 353 12.70 11.79 18.90
N VAL A 354 13.76 11.81 18.10
CA VAL A 354 14.00 10.82 17.05
C VAL A 354 15.34 10.14 17.30
N ALA A 355 15.29 8.85 17.63
CA ALA A 355 16.45 7.97 17.75
C ALA A 355 16.55 7.04 16.56
N CYS A 356 17.77 6.78 16.08
CA CYS A 356 17.97 5.80 15.03
C CYS A 356 19.26 5.00 15.15
N SER A 357 19.24 3.82 14.54
CA SER A 357 20.42 3.03 14.21
C SER A 357 21.40 3.80 13.31
N PRO A 358 22.73 3.57 13.41
CA PRO A 358 23.71 4.13 12.48
C PRO A 358 23.65 3.54 11.06
N ALA A 359 22.75 2.60 10.77
CA ALA A 359 22.54 2.11 9.40
C ALA A 359 22.08 3.24 8.46
N HIS A 360 22.49 3.19 7.19
CA HIS A 360 22.17 4.27 6.24
C HIS A 360 20.67 4.40 6.00
N GLY A 361 19.94 3.27 5.84
CA GLY A 361 18.49 3.29 5.67
C GLY A 361 17.78 3.89 6.88
N CYS A 362 18.18 3.48 8.10
CA CYS A 362 17.65 4.03 9.35
C CYS A 362 17.86 5.55 9.48
N ARG A 363 19.06 6.06 9.13
CA ARG A 363 19.35 7.50 9.18
C ARG A 363 18.52 8.30 8.19
N MET A 364 18.38 7.80 6.95
CA MET A 364 17.54 8.47 5.94
C MET A 364 16.10 8.58 6.41
N THR A 365 15.54 7.50 6.97
CA THR A 365 14.20 7.49 7.57
C THR A 365 14.09 8.51 8.70
N ALA A 366 15.07 8.52 9.60
CA ALA A 366 15.08 9.43 10.75
C ALA A 366 15.13 10.90 10.35
N GLU A 367 15.97 11.26 9.37
CA GLU A 367 16.07 12.61 8.85
C GLU A 367 14.78 13.08 8.19
N CYS A 368 14.12 12.19 7.44
CA CYS A 368 12.84 12.48 6.79
C CYS A 368 11.73 12.78 7.81
N ILE A 369 11.74 12.11 8.97
CA ILE A 369 10.82 12.36 10.08
C ILE A 369 11.19 13.66 10.81
N ALA A 370 12.47 13.85 11.14
CA ALA A 370 12.95 15.02 11.85
C ALA A 370 12.63 16.34 11.14
N ARG A 371 12.75 16.39 9.80
CA ARG A 371 12.41 17.56 8.98
C ARG A 371 10.92 17.92 9.01
N ARG A 372 10.04 16.96 9.31
CA ARG A 372 8.58 17.15 9.36
C ARG A 372 8.05 17.47 10.76
N SER A 373 8.84 17.23 11.81
CA SER A 373 8.48 17.66 13.16
C SER A 373 8.54 19.18 13.28
N SER A 374 7.56 19.79 13.94
CA SER A 374 7.42 21.25 14.11
C SER A 374 8.62 21.94 14.78
N SER A 375 9.52 21.15 15.40
CA SER A 375 10.64 21.64 16.19
C SER A 375 12.02 21.48 15.51
N ASN A 376 12.11 20.90 14.30
CA ASN A 376 13.38 20.62 13.59
C ASN A 376 14.48 20.03 14.52
N ARG A 377 14.09 19.06 15.37
CA ARG A 377 15.00 18.47 16.36
C ARG A 377 16.04 17.58 15.67
N PRO A 378 17.30 17.58 16.13
CA PRO A 378 18.34 16.72 15.56
C PRO A 378 18.00 15.24 15.77
N VAL A 379 18.32 14.42 14.77
CA VAL A 379 18.28 12.96 14.87
C VAL A 379 19.42 12.51 15.79
N GLU A 380 19.11 11.71 16.82
CA GLU A 380 20.12 11.12 17.68
C GLU A 380 20.44 9.70 17.23
N ILE A 381 21.73 9.44 17.00
CA ILE A 381 22.22 8.15 16.53
C ILE A 381 22.69 7.32 17.72
N TYR A 382 22.14 6.12 17.85
CA TYR A 382 22.46 5.20 18.92
C TYR A 382 23.13 3.95 18.35
N GLY A 383 24.42 3.75 18.65
CA GLY A 383 25.15 2.55 18.25
C GLY A 383 24.53 1.25 18.79
N GLY A 384 23.86 1.33 19.95
CA GLY A 384 23.10 0.22 20.52
C GLY A 384 21.85 -0.20 19.72
N LEU A 385 21.44 0.58 18.71
CA LEU A 385 20.39 0.22 17.75
C LEU A 385 20.94 -0.37 16.45
N SER A 386 22.22 -0.71 16.37
CA SER A 386 22.82 -1.33 15.17
C SER A 386 22.22 -2.71 14.88
N ALA A 387 22.25 -3.11 13.60
CA ALA A 387 21.88 -4.46 13.18
C ALA A 387 22.72 -5.51 13.92
N VAL A 388 22.30 -6.77 13.86
CA VAL A 388 23.03 -7.87 14.48
C VAL A 388 24.40 -8.01 13.80
N SER A 389 25.46 -8.08 14.60
CA SER A 389 26.74 -8.54 14.08
C SER A 389 26.64 -10.02 13.74
N SER A 390 26.69 -10.36 12.46
CA SER A 390 26.52 -11.74 11.98
C SER A 390 27.83 -12.51 11.80
N GLY A 391 28.97 -11.87 12.11
CA GLY A 391 30.29 -12.49 12.03
C GLY A 391 30.60 -13.08 10.67
N ASP A 392 30.95 -14.36 10.62
CA ASP A 392 31.27 -15.15 9.42
C ASP A 392 30.09 -15.24 8.43
N TRP A 393 28.87 -14.93 8.86
CA TRP A 393 27.69 -14.88 7.98
C TRP A 393 27.56 -13.54 7.24
N ALA A 394 28.40 -12.55 7.53
CA ALA A 394 28.32 -11.24 6.91
C ALA A 394 28.46 -11.34 5.38
N GLY A 395 27.42 -10.86 4.67
CA GLY A 395 27.38 -10.82 3.20
C GLY A 395 26.91 -12.11 2.53
N LEU A 396 26.55 -13.14 3.30
CA LEU A 396 25.98 -14.39 2.79
C LEU A 396 24.45 -14.35 2.82
N SER A 397 23.82 -14.97 1.81
CA SER A 397 22.38 -15.25 1.80
C SER A 397 22.02 -16.39 2.76
N LEU A 398 20.75 -16.50 3.15
CA LEU A 398 20.25 -17.61 3.97
C LEU A 398 20.58 -18.99 3.41
N LYS A 399 20.45 -19.13 2.08
CA LYS A 399 20.78 -20.36 1.38
C LYS A 399 22.27 -20.69 1.54
N GLU A 400 23.15 -19.71 1.32
CA GLU A 400 24.58 -19.87 1.50
C GLU A 400 24.95 -20.15 2.97
N ILE A 401 24.26 -19.53 3.94
CA ILE A 401 24.48 -19.82 5.37
C ILE A 401 24.09 -21.27 5.68
N ARG A 402 22.93 -21.74 5.21
CA ARG A 402 22.50 -23.13 5.45
C ARG A 402 23.37 -24.16 4.73
N GLU A 403 23.88 -23.82 3.55
CA GLU A 403 24.77 -24.68 2.78
C GLU A 403 26.18 -24.72 3.38
N ASN A 404 26.74 -23.56 3.78
CA ASN A 404 28.11 -23.45 4.27
C ASN A 404 28.25 -23.69 5.79
N PHE A 405 27.18 -23.46 6.57
CA PHE A 405 27.14 -23.57 8.04
C PHE A 405 25.87 -24.33 8.50
N PRO A 406 25.73 -25.62 8.14
CA PRO A 406 24.51 -26.39 8.40
C PRO A 406 24.20 -26.50 9.90
N GLY A 407 22.98 -26.16 10.29
CA GLY A 407 22.50 -26.24 11.67
C GLY A 407 22.88 -25.06 12.57
N SER A 408 23.83 -24.22 12.16
CA SER A 408 24.32 -23.10 12.98
C SER A 408 23.26 -22.00 13.16
N LEU A 409 22.40 -21.80 12.15
CA LEU A 409 21.27 -20.87 12.21
C LEU A 409 20.24 -21.27 13.27
N GLU A 410 19.85 -22.55 13.28
CA GLU A 410 18.92 -23.12 14.24
C GLU A 410 19.50 -23.02 15.66
N ARG A 411 20.79 -23.31 15.81
CA ARG A 411 21.52 -23.18 17.09
C ARG A 411 21.50 -21.75 17.65
N TRP A 412 21.76 -20.73 16.82
CA TRP A 412 21.68 -19.32 17.26
C TRP A 412 20.28 -18.94 17.76
N HIS A 413 19.23 -19.57 17.23
CA HIS A 413 17.87 -19.34 17.69
C HIS A 413 17.46 -20.16 18.92
N GLU A 414 18.00 -21.36 19.10
CA GLU A 414 17.65 -22.27 20.20
C GLU A 414 18.45 -22.00 21.47
N ASP A 415 19.71 -21.61 21.32
CA ASP A 415 20.62 -21.28 22.41
C ASP A 415 20.93 -19.77 22.40
N PRO A 416 20.35 -18.98 23.32
CA PRO A 416 20.56 -17.54 23.36
C PRO A 416 22.01 -17.11 23.58
N ASP A 417 22.87 -18.02 24.03
CA ASP A 417 24.29 -17.76 24.33
C ASP A 417 25.22 -18.25 23.20
N TRP A 418 24.69 -18.91 22.16
CA TRP A 418 25.48 -19.38 21.03
C TRP A 418 25.96 -18.19 20.16
N ARG A 419 27.25 -18.22 19.81
CA ARG A 419 27.98 -17.13 19.11
C ARG A 419 29.13 -17.64 18.25
N GLU A 420 29.08 -18.90 17.80
CA GLU A 420 30.21 -19.52 17.11
C GLU A 420 30.42 -18.98 15.69
N HIS A 421 29.44 -18.26 15.12
CA HIS A 421 29.62 -17.49 13.88
C HIS A 421 30.54 -16.27 14.05
N GLY A 422 31.04 -15.97 15.24
CA GLY A 422 31.98 -14.85 15.47
C GLY A 422 31.33 -13.47 15.59
N GLY A 423 30.01 -13.40 15.54
CA GLY A 423 29.19 -12.21 15.78
C GLY A 423 28.52 -12.19 17.16
N GLU A 424 27.36 -11.52 17.27
CA GLU A 424 26.59 -11.40 18.51
C GLU A 424 25.68 -12.62 18.76
N SER A 425 25.56 -13.04 20.03
CA SER A 425 24.52 -13.97 20.46
C SER A 425 23.15 -13.28 20.56
N LEU A 426 22.06 -14.05 20.57
CA LEU A 426 20.71 -13.49 20.76
C LEU A 426 20.59 -12.77 22.11
N ARG A 427 21.26 -13.25 23.17
CA ARG A 427 21.30 -12.58 24.48
C ARG A 427 21.99 -11.22 24.40
N GLU A 428 23.09 -11.13 23.66
CA GLU A 428 23.84 -9.88 23.50
C GLU A 428 23.00 -8.85 22.74
N VAL A 429 22.37 -9.24 21.63
CA VAL A 429 21.43 -8.40 20.86
C VAL A 429 20.28 -7.93 21.74
N TYR A 430 19.65 -8.85 22.47
CA TYR A 430 18.55 -8.55 23.38
C TYR A 430 18.96 -7.53 24.45
N SER A 431 20.05 -7.82 25.14
CA SER A 431 20.55 -7.00 26.25
C SER A 431 20.93 -5.60 25.77
N ARG A 432 21.56 -5.50 24.59
CA ARG A 432 21.92 -4.24 23.94
C ARG A 432 20.67 -3.43 23.55
N ALA A 433 19.68 -4.06 22.92
CA ALA A 433 18.45 -3.40 22.51
C ALA A 433 17.66 -2.86 23.72
N VAL A 434 17.48 -3.69 24.75
CA VAL A 434 16.75 -3.31 25.98
C VAL A 434 17.49 -2.24 26.77
N SER A 435 18.82 -2.34 26.92
CA SER A 435 19.62 -1.33 27.61
C SER A 435 19.57 0.01 26.88
N THR A 436 19.65 0.01 25.55
CA THR A 436 19.55 1.23 24.74
C THR A 436 18.17 1.88 24.85
N PHE A 437 17.11 1.08 24.78
CA PHE A 437 15.74 1.57 24.96
C PHE A 437 15.51 2.15 26.36
N SER A 438 16.04 1.51 27.40
CA SER A 438 15.96 2.01 28.78
C SER A 438 16.68 3.34 28.95
N GLY A 439 17.95 3.42 28.50
CA GLY A 439 18.72 4.66 28.57
C GLY A 439 18.10 5.81 27.77
N LEU A 440 17.38 5.49 26.69
CA LEU A 440 16.60 6.47 25.94
C LEU A 440 15.43 7.02 26.77
N LEU A 441 14.66 6.17 27.44
CA LEU A 441 13.58 6.58 28.34
C LEU A 441 14.11 7.44 29.50
N ASP A 442 15.23 7.04 30.11
CA ASP A 442 15.88 7.78 31.19
C ASP A 442 16.30 9.18 30.72
N SER A 443 16.91 9.26 29.54
CA SER A 443 17.28 10.52 28.89
C SER A 443 16.05 11.39 28.57
N TYR A 444 14.95 10.78 28.12
CA TYR A 444 13.70 11.50 27.85
C TYR A 444 13.14 12.15 29.13
N VAL A 445 13.10 11.40 30.23
CA VAL A 445 12.60 11.89 31.53
C VAL A 445 13.53 12.96 32.10
N ALA A 446 14.84 12.72 32.08
CA ALA A 446 15.83 13.66 32.61
C ALA A 446 15.83 15.01 31.88
N ARG A 447 15.55 15.01 30.57
CA ARG A 447 15.44 16.23 29.75
C ARG A 447 14.11 16.97 29.94
N GLY A 448 13.16 16.41 30.69
CA GLY A 448 11.82 16.98 30.86
C GLY A 448 11.05 17.06 29.53
N CYS A 449 11.32 16.13 28.61
CA CYS A 449 10.70 16.13 27.28
C CYS A 449 9.18 15.96 27.38
N SER A 450 8.46 16.59 26.44
CA SER A 450 7.02 16.40 26.22
C SER A 450 6.79 15.99 24.77
N GLY A 451 6.11 14.87 24.55
CA GLY A 451 5.81 14.35 23.22
C GLY A 451 6.14 12.87 23.04
N ALA A 452 5.99 12.38 21.81
CA ALA A 452 6.32 11.01 21.45
C ALA A 452 7.82 10.83 21.14
N ILE A 453 8.29 9.61 21.34
CA ILE A 453 9.61 9.14 20.93
C ILE A 453 9.44 8.32 19.66
N ILE A 454 10.25 8.60 18.64
CA ILE A 454 10.36 7.78 17.45
C ILE A 454 11.71 7.06 17.50
N MET A 455 11.71 5.73 17.38
CA MET A 455 12.92 4.93 17.42
C MET A 455 12.99 4.00 16.21
N ILE A 456 14.03 4.15 15.39
CA ILE A 456 14.20 3.40 14.13
C ILE A 456 15.33 2.38 14.27
N THR A 457 15.01 1.10 14.09
CA THR A 457 15.92 -0.03 14.29
C THR A 457 15.53 -1.25 13.44
N HIS A 458 16.22 -2.37 13.61
CA HIS A 458 16.07 -3.61 12.84
C HIS A 458 15.09 -4.60 13.50
N GLY A 459 14.64 -5.61 12.76
CA GLY A 459 13.55 -6.49 13.18
C GLY A 459 13.77 -7.18 14.52
N ILE A 460 14.90 -7.86 14.69
CA ILE A 460 15.21 -8.59 15.92
C ILE A 460 15.46 -7.68 17.13
N LEU A 461 15.92 -6.44 16.93
CA LEU A 461 16.06 -5.45 18.00
C LEU A 461 14.71 -4.91 18.45
N ALA A 462 13.84 -4.56 17.49
CA ALA A 462 12.47 -4.17 17.78
C ALA A 462 11.75 -5.30 18.53
N HIS A 463 11.92 -6.54 18.07
CA HIS A 463 11.33 -7.72 18.70
C HIS A 463 11.85 -7.96 20.13
N SER A 464 13.15 -7.73 20.37
CA SER A 464 13.75 -7.83 21.71
C SER A 464 13.11 -6.84 22.69
N ILE A 465 12.91 -5.59 22.27
CA ILE A 465 12.27 -4.55 23.09
C ILE A 465 10.80 -4.87 23.35
N LEU A 466 10.08 -5.33 22.33
CA LEU A 466 8.69 -5.75 22.46
C LEU A 466 8.54 -6.96 23.38
N SER A 467 9.48 -7.89 23.34
CA SER A 467 9.52 -9.07 24.19
C SER A 467 9.71 -8.70 25.65
N GLU A 468 10.65 -7.81 25.95
CA GLU A 468 10.86 -7.26 27.30
C GLU A 468 9.59 -6.53 27.78
N ALA A 469 9.01 -5.66 26.95
CA ALA A 469 7.79 -4.92 27.28
C ALA A 469 6.59 -5.85 27.56
N ARG A 470 6.52 -7.01 26.90
CA ARG A 470 5.50 -8.05 27.11
C ARG A 470 5.87 -9.06 28.20
N ARG A 471 7.06 -8.95 28.80
CA ARG A 471 7.63 -9.91 29.77
C ARG A 471 7.73 -11.34 29.20
N ILE A 472 8.08 -11.45 27.92
CA ILE A 472 8.37 -12.72 27.27
C ILE A 472 9.78 -13.17 27.71
N PRO A 473 9.96 -14.39 28.25
CA PRO A 473 11.28 -14.87 28.64
C PRO A 473 12.24 -14.95 27.44
N LEU A 474 13.53 -14.61 27.65
CA LEU A 474 14.55 -14.63 26.59
C LEU A 474 14.57 -15.94 25.78
N ALA A 475 14.43 -17.08 26.45
CA ALA A 475 14.39 -18.40 25.82
C ALA A 475 13.26 -18.58 24.79
N LYS A 476 12.23 -17.74 24.83
CA LYS A 476 11.09 -17.76 23.90
C LYS A 476 11.15 -16.66 22.84
N VAL A 477 12.10 -15.73 22.92
CA VAL A 477 12.19 -14.56 22.02
C VAL A 477 12.37 -15.00 20.57
N ALA A 478 13.23 -15.97 20.30
CA ALA A 478 13.41 -16.50 18.94
C ALA A 478 12.16 -17.23 18.43
N GLU A 479 11.48 -17.99 19.28
CA GLU A 479 10.24 -18.69 18.94
C GLU A 479 9.11 -17.71 18.61
N THR A 480 8.94 -16.67 19.43
CA THR A 480 7.93 -15.63 19.22
C THR A 480 8.23 -14.76 18.01
N TRP A 481 9.51 -14.58 17.68
CA TRP A 481 9.88 -13.92 16.43
C TRP A 481 9.51 -14.77 15.21
N ARG A 482 9.76 -16.09 15.25
CA ARG A 482 9.40 -17.02 14.16
C ARG A 482 7.89 -17.12 13.89
N THR A 483 7.07 -17.05 14.95
CA THR A 483 5.63 -17.37 14.89
C THR A 483 4.72 -16.16 14.74
N ASN A 484 5.20 -14.93 15.00
CA ASN A 484 4.34 -13.74 15.16
C ASN A 484 4.61 -12.64 14.10
N THR A 485 5.33 -12.97 13.02
CA THR A 485 5.71 -12.07 11.92
C THR A 485 4.52 -11.56 11.10
N SER A 486 3.37 -12.24 11.14
CA SER A 486 2.12 -11.79 10.50
C SER A 486 1.36 -10.72 11.30
N GLN A 487 1.65 -10.55 12.60
CA GLN A 487 0.97 -9.57 13.47
C GLN A 487 1.81 -8.32 13.79
N GLN A 488 3.07 -8.27 13.36
CA GLN A 488 3.96 -7.13 13.60
C GLN A 488 3.91 -6.20 12.38
N GLY A 489 3.32 -5.01 12.57
CA GLY A 489 3.39 -3.94 11.60
C GLY A 489 4.81 -3.36 11.56
N SER A 490 5.15 -2.64 10.48
CA SER A 490 6.40 -1.88 10.38
C SER A 490 6.55 -0.80 11.47
N VAL A 491 5.45 -0.45 12.14
CA VAL A 491 5.41 0.44 13.30
C VAL A 491 4.66 -0.21 14.47
N MET A 492 5.30 -0.21 15.63
CA MET A 492 4.71 -0.67 16.88
C MET A 492 4.69 0.47 17.90
N LEU A 493 3.57 0.65 18.60
CA LEU A 493 3.45 1.61 19.69
C LEU A 493 3.66 0.91 21.02
N VAL A 494 4.65 1.37 21.77
CA VAL A 494 4.89 1.02 23.16
C VAL A 494 4.51 2.20 24.03
N GLU A 495 3.42 2.05 24.79
CA GLU A 495 3.02 3.00 25.83
C GLU A 495 3.68 2.60 27.14
N VAL A 496 4.50 3.49 27.71
CA VAL A 496 5.23 3.30 28.97
C VAL A 496 4.61 4.18 30.05
N GLY A 497 3.82 3.58 30.94
CA GLY A 497 3.29 4.25 32.12
C GLY A 497 4.37 4.45 33.18
N VAL A 498 4.67 5.71 33.53
CA VAL A 498 5.66 6.10 34.53
C VAL A 498 4.94 6.50 35.84
N PRO A 499 5.26 5.86 36.98
CA PRO A 499 4.64 6.19 38.26
C PRO A 499 5.15 7.54 38.82
N ALA A 500 4.26 8.26 39.53
CA ALA A 500 4.46 9.64 39.98
C ALA A 500 5.66 9.89 40.94
N ASP A 501 6.19 8.84 41.58
CA ASP A 501 7.23 8.95 42.62
C ASP A 501 8.58 8.29 42.25
N SER A 502 8.86 8.06 40.98
CA SER A 502 10.17 7.57 40.57
C SER A 502 11.20 8.70 40.50
N GLY A 503 11.71 9.10 41.66
CA GLY A 503 13.07 9.61 41.75
C GLY A 503 14.02 8.53 41.24
N MET A 504 14.21 8.47 39.92
CA MET A 504 15.19 7.59 39.30
C MET A 504 16.58 8.03 39.75
N GLN A 505 17.12 7.30 40.74
CA GLN A 505 18.54 7.34 41.03
C GLN A 505 19.30 6.91 39.77
N ALA A 506 20.43 7.57 39.52
CA ALA A 506 21.31 7.36 38.37
C ALA A 506 21.59 5.86 38.12
N PRO A 507 21.74 5.44 36.85
CA PRO A 507 21.63 4.04 36.46
C PRO A 507 22.81 3.21 36.96
N ASP A 508 22.51 2.22 37.80
CA ASP A 508 23.31 1.01 37.89
C ASP A 508 23.06 0.20 36.60
N ARG A 509 24.11 -0.29 35.94
CA ARG A 509 24.07 -0.92 34.61
C ARG A 509 23.12 -2.13 34.59
N ARG A 510 21.82 -1.91 34.39
CA ARG A 510 20.80 -2.96 34.37
C ARG A 510 20.35 -3.27 32.95
N THR A 511 20.26 -4.57 32.67
CA THR A 511 19.79 -5.19 31.42
C THR A 511 18.25 -5.27 31.34
N SER A 512 17.53 -4.53 32.18
CA SER A 512 16.06 -4.57 32.28
C SER A 512 15.47 -3.16 32.34
N LEU A 513 14.24 -3.02 31.84
CA LEU A 513 13.53 -1.73 31.79
C LEU A 513 13.37 -1.08 33.17
N PRO A 514 13.20 0.25 33.26
CA PRO A 514 13.07 0.97 34.53
C PRO A 514 11.99 0.34 35.44
N GLY A 515 12.38 0.03 36.67
CA GLY A 515 11.50 -0.64 37.64
C GLY A 515 10.24 0.17 37.93
N GLY A 516 9.07 -0.50 37.98
CA GLY A 516 7.78 0.13 38.29
C GLY A 516 6.98 0.65 37.10
N CYS A 517 7.55 0.65 35.88
CA CYS A 517 6.82 1.04 34.68
C CYS A 517 5.79 -0.02 34.23
N ARG A 518 4.65 0.41 33.68
CA ARG A 518 3.66 -0.47 33.03
C ARG A 518 3.72 -0.29 31.53
N PHE A 519 3.81 -1.39 30.79
CA PHE A 519 3.89 -1.37 29.33
C PHE A 519 2.56 -1.79 28.71
N ARG A 520 2.10 -1.05 27.71
CA ARG A 520 1.06 -1.51 26.78
C ARG A 520 1.64 -1.47 25.36
N VAL A 521 1.60 -2.61 24.69
CA VAL A 521 2.04 -2.74 23.29
C VAL A 521 0.81 -2.82 22.41
N SER A 522 0.76 -1.97 21.39
CA SER A 522 -0.26 -2.03 20.35
C SER A 522 0.39 -1.96 18.97
N SER A 523 -0.16 -2.71 18.02
CA SER A 523 0.19 -2.54 16.60
C SER A 523 -0.57 -1.33 16.08
N VAL A 524 0.13 -0.38 15.46
CA VAL A 524 -0.50 0.81 14.87
C VAL A 524 -0.91 0.54 13.40
N GLY A 525 -0.63 -0.67 12.89
CA GLY A 525 -0.95 -1.08 11.52
C GLY A 525 0.17 -0.82 10.51
N ARG A 526 0.01 -1.34 9.28
CA ARG A 526 0.96 -1.19 8.16
C ARG A 526 0.70 0.03 7.25
N GLY A 527 -0.16 0.97 7.66
CA GLY A 527 -0.60 2.08 6.78
C GLY A 527 -1.26 3.25 7.49
N ALA A 528 -0.84 3.57 8.72
CA ALA A 528 -1.51 4.58 9.52
C ALA A 528 -1.01 6.03 9.21
N VAL A 529 -1.84 6.73 8.43
CA VAL A 529 -2.11 8.20 8.46
C VAL A 529 -1.14 9.04 7.54
N PRO A 530 -1.53 10.26 7.03
CA PRO A 530 -1.05 10.96 5.79
C PRO A 530 -0.25 12.31 5.93
N VAL A 531 0.53 12.76 4.91
CA VAL A 531 1.20 14.11 4.87
C VAL A 531 1.18 14.78 3.50
N ALA A 532 0.85 16.07 3.54
CA ALA A 532 0.97 17.09 2.51
C ALA A 532 2.40 17.62 2.35
N LEU A 533 2.81 17.93 1.12
CA LEU A 533 4.07 18.59 0.83
C LEU A 533 4.04 20.07 1.25
N SER A 534 4.97 20.45 2.12
CA SER A 534 5.36 21.84 2.33
C SER A 534 6.05 22.38 1.09
N SER A 535 5.55 23.51 0.60
CA SER A 535 6.19 24.40 -0.35
C SER A 535 7.67 24.64 -0.02
N ARG A 536 8.57 24.33 -0.96
CA ARG A 536 9.80 25.07 -1.33
C ARG A 536 10.78 24.14 -2.04
N VAL A 537 10.61 23.98 -3.36
CA VAL A 537 11.70 24.08 -4.36
C VAL A 537 11.04 24.51 -5.67
N SER A 538 10.66 25.77 -5.75
CA SER A 538 10.48 26.43 -7.06
C SER A 538 11.85 26.97 -7.44
N ARG A 539 12.50 26.34 -8.42
CA ARG A 539 13.49 26.86 -9.38
C ARG A 539 14.36 25.70 -9.86
N LEU A 540 13.91 25.00 -10.89
CA LEU A 540 14.59 24.88 -12.19
C LEU A 540 13.66 24.11 -13.14
#